data_AF-A0A941JJY5-F1
#
_entry.id   AF-A0A941JJY5-F1
#
_cell.length_a   1.000
_cell.length_b   1.000
_cell.length_c   1.000
_cell.angle_alpha   90.00
_cell.angle_beta   90.00
_cell.angle_gamma   90.00
#
_symmetry.space_group_name_H-M   'P 1'
#
loop_
_entity.id
_entity.type
_entity.pdbx_description
1 polymer ?
#
loop_
_entity_poly.entity_id
_entity_poly.type
_entity_poly.pdbx_seq_one_letter_code
_entity_poly.pdbx_strand_id
1 'polypeptide(L)'
;MASLRVLSWNLRTFGSHETIPSDDLATMADIIVGSQADIICIQELMIGNGIASKIGMPISDTSKAVVQRLCTKLHELDTNAGWQAEVSGANAGKAPKRKSQRDAYAFFYKASPAKSKRAHAEPPDAIVMVGDPVILRKPGEDNFPGRRPGMLTVNVKAGTDTVLVNLVSYHARTPCDQFSKTNGSGYGINQLATLAEVGGGLWYGTGRQWLYKESKYPLPEVDTLVLGDFNYSMDIKQAPDTYKSLLRNYQTNISTPEFVQYTTYSPKGSEPLRLVSAYDNIFSLCKHGKFMPSLTWKTCGVIDFILERAKTLGPAMCFSPPDSDAAEQWYEVHRTMYKRQHAVTGISDHLPVWAEFTIKGAGSGKGSDQVLPTSGANNNCLFHAIHGVLQGGIYVDANAPAKRNAMTTELQGYKTEEEMPNTPGIRAAILSSMINQFSGQPTESLMLNRLLADDTDPFKTKGFKALYARYVASIAGGRMLYVHEAELYALMNDFTVVLRYPVGGAYQSMTFNPGQATTYNIFHQALHYSRWQAA
;
A
#
# COMPACT_ATOMS: atom_id res chain seq x y z
N MET A 1 0.41 26.77 -8.25
CA MET A 1 -0.26 25.48 -8.55
C MET A 1 0.13 24.54 -7.42
N ALA A 2 -0.81 23.99 -6.65
CA ALA A 2 -0.45 23.19 -5.48
C ALA A 2 0.38 21.95 -5.86
N SER A 3 1.24 21.52 -4.95
CA SER A 3 2.03 20.30 -5.04
C SER A 3 1.86 19.46 -3.77
N LEU A 4 2.10 18.16 -3.89
CA LEU A 4 2.14 17.20 -2.79
C LEU A 4 3.57 16.69 -2.66
N ARG A 5 4.18 16.79 -1.48
CA ARG A 5 5.50 16.21 -1.20
C ARG A 5 5.37 14.92 -0.37
N VAL A 6 5.88 13.82 -0.92
CA VAL A 6 5.83 12.49 -0.29
C VAL A 6 7.25 12.02 0.02
N LEU A 7 7.47 11.47 1.21
CA LEU A 7 8.75 10.94 1.68
C LEU A 7 8.64 9.46 2.04
N SER A 8 9.63 8.68 1.62
CA SER A 8 9.86 7.28 1.99
C SER A 8 11.14 7.20 2.81
N TRP A 9 11.09 6.52 3.95
CA TRP A 9 12.27 6.31 4.77
C TRP A 9 12.25 4.94 5.43
N ASN A 10 13.21 4.09 5.08
CA ASN A 10 13.48 2.89 5.85
C ASN A 10 14.22 3.26 7.13
N LEU A 11 13.59 3.04 8.29
CA LEU A 11 14.24 3.18 9.60
C LEU A 11 14.55 1.80 10.18
N ARG A 12 15.81 1.38 10.09
CA ARG A 12 16.23 0.05 10.56
C ARG A 12 15.73 -0.24 11.97
N THR A 13 15.00 -1.34 12.12
CA THR A 13 14.44 -1.82 13.39
C THR A 13 13.60 -0.80 14.17
N PHE A 14 12.90 0.11 13.50
CA PHE A 14 12.09 1.13 14.16
C PHE A 14 11.06 0.49 15.11
N GLY A 15 11.10 0.85 16.40
CA GLY A 15 10.24 0.25 17.43
C GLY A 15 10.65 -1.14 17.94
N SER A 16 11.86 -1.63 17.60
CA SER A 16 12.41 -2.91 18.10
C SER A 16 12.80 -2.90 19.58
N HIS A 17 13.13 -1.70 20.09
CA HIS A 17 13.52 -1.47 21.47
C HIS A 17 12.39 -0.69 22.13
N GLU A 18 11.87 -1.21 23.25
CA GLU A 18 10.68 -0.72 23.93
C GLU A 18 10.78 0.77 24.33
N THR A 19 11.98 1.37 24.25
CA THR A 19 12.19 2.80 24.41
C THR A 19 13.19 3.33 23.37
N ILE A 20 12.69 3.98 22.31
CA ILE A 20 13.53 4.92 21.54
C ILE A 20 13.76 6.17 22.42
N PRO A 21 15.00 6.61 22.65
CA PRO A 21 15.31 7.85 23.37
C PRO A 21 14.58 9.07 22.78
N SER A 22 14.23 10.02 23.63
CA SER A 22 13.49 11.22 23.19
C SER A 22 14.29 12.08 22.21
N ASP A 23 15.61 12.15 22.38
CA ASP A 23 16.49 12.97 21.53
C ASP A 23 16.61 12.39 20.12
N ASP A 24 16.59 11.06 20.00
CA ASP A 24 16.57 10.36 18.71
C ASP A 24 15.26 10.65 17.96
N LEU A 25 14.12 10.59 18.67
CA LEU A 25 12.82 10.97 18.10
C LEU A 25 12.76 12.44 17.70
N ALA A 26 13.35 13.35 18.49
CA ALA A 26 13.44 14.76 18.14
C ALA A 26 14.26 14.97 16.87
N THR A 27 15.38 14.26 16.73
CA THR A 27 16.23 14.30 15.53
C THR A 27 15.49 13.79 14.30
N MET A 28 14.77 12.66 14.41
CA MET A 28 13.91 12.15 13.32
C MET A 28 12.84 13.18 12.94
N ALA A 29 12.17 13.77 13.93
CA ALA A 29 11.13 14.76 13.70
C ALA A 29 11.67 16.01 13.00
N ASP A 30 12.86 16.47 13.37
CA ASP A 30 13.55 17.57 12.70
C ASP A 30 13.88 17.26 11.24
N ILE A 31 14.36 16.05 10.95
CA ILE A 31 14.62 15.61 9.56
C ILE A 31 13.31 15.63 8.76
N ILE A 32 12.24 15.05 9.29
CA ILE A 32 10.92 15.00 8.65
C ILE A 32 10.38 16.41 8.40
N VAL A 33 10.34 17.27 9.42
CA VAL A 33 9.84 18.64 9.30
C VAL A 33 10.72 19.47 8.37
N GLY A 34 12.03 19.25 8.39
CA GLY A 34 12.98 19.89 7.47
C GLY A 34 12.77 19.51 6.01
N SER A 35 12.34 18.28 5.73
CA SER A 35 12.04 17.84 4.35
C SER A 35 10.82 18.54 3.75
N GLN A 36 10.02 19.18 4.61
CA GLN A 36 8.74 19.79 4.29
C GLN A 36 7.71 18.80 3.71
N ALA A 37 7.95 17.49 3.80
CA ALA A 37 7.03 16.47 3.30
C ALA A 37 5.65 16.58 3.95
N ASP A 38 4.61 16.33 3.17
CA ASP A 38 3.21 16.35 3.62
C ASP A 38 2.75 14.97 4.05
N ILE A 39 3.30 13.93 3.42
CA ILE A 39 3.07 12.53 3.75
C ILE A 39 4.42 11.82 3.85
N ILE A 40 4.58 11.01 4.88
CA ILE A 40 5.77 10.21 5.15
C ILE A 40 5.36 8.76 5.32
N CYS A 41 6.10 7.85 4.70
CA CYS A 41 6.07 6.44 5.03
C CYS A 41 7.39 6.03 5.67
N ILE A 42 7.31 5.59 6.93
CA ILE A 42 8.40 4.93 7.64
C ILE A 42 8.24 3.42 7.46
N GLN A 43 9.28 2.77 6.95
CA GLN A 43 9.34 1.34 6.75
C GLN A 43 10.11 0.67 7.90
N GLU A 44 9.97 -0.65 8.02
CA GLU A 44 10.64 -1.45 9.05
C GLU A 44 10.18 -1.14 10.49
N LEU A 45 8.90 -0.75 10.67
CA LEU A 45 8.27 -0.68 11.99
C LEU A 45 8.11 -2.10 12.55
N MET A 46 8.85 -2.44 13.60
CA MET A 46 8.76 -3.73 14.25
C MET A 46 7.37 -3.95 14.84
N ILE A 47 6.79 -5.12 14.58
CA ILE A 47 5.44 -5.44 15.08
C ILE A 47 5.38 -5.67 16.60
N GLY A 48 6.52 -5.91 17.24
CA GLY A 48 6.64 -6.23 18.66
C GLY A 48 6.50 -7.73 19.00
N ASN A 49 6.78 -8.07 20.25
CA ASN A 49 6.72 -9.44 20.76
C ASN A 49 5.27 -9.93 20.93
N GLY A 50 5.05 -11.23 20.82
CA GLY A 50 3.73 -11.85 21.09
C GLY A 50 2.66 -11.67 19.99
N ILE A 51 2.95 -10.94 18.92
CA ILE A 51 2.00 -10.79 17.80
C ILE A 51 1.90 -12.08 16.98
N ALA A 52 0.68 -12.57 16.79
CA ALA A 52 0.40 -13.80 16.06
C ALA A 52 1.02 -13.81 14.65
N SER A 53 1.47 -14.98 14.20
CA SER A 53 2.15 -15.20 12.91
C SER A 53 1.19 -15.21 11.70
N LYS A 54 0.33 -14.19 11.61
CA LYS A 54 -0.62 -13.99 10.51
C LYS A 54 -0.43 -12.59 9.90
N ILE A 55 -0.56 -12.51 8.59
CA ILE A 55 -0.48 -11.27 7.82
C ILE A 55 -1.66 -10.36 8.19
N GLY A 56 -1.42 -9.05 8.27
CA GLY A 56 -2.43 -8.05 8.59
C GLY A 56 -2.86 -8.04 10.06
N MET A 57 -2.21 -8.81 10.94
CA MET A 57 -2.48 -8.74 12.37
C MET A 57 -2.12 -7.35 12.92
N PRO A 58 -2.90 -6.81 13.87
CA PRO A 58 -2.51 -5.61 14.60
C PRO A 58 -1.11 -5.76 15.22
N ILE A 59 -0.36 -4.67 15.21
CA ILE A 59 0.95 -4.60 15.88
C ILE A 59 0.79 -4.33 17.38
N SER A 60 1.86 -4.54 18.15
CA SER A 60 1.90 -4.29 19.59
C SER A 60 1.62 -2.82 19.94
N ASP A 61 1.03 -2.57 21.10
CA ASP A 61 0.79 -1.21 21.57
C ASP A 61 2.08 -0.46 21.86
N THR A 62 3.17 -1.14 22.22
CA THR A 62 4.51 -0.54 22.33
C THR A 62 4.99 0.03 20.99
N SER A 63 4.86 -0.72 19.90
CA SER A 63 5.20 -0.22 18.56
C SER A 63 4.35 0.99 18.16
N LYS A 64 3.05 0.97 18.50
CA LYS A 64 2.16 2.12 18.28
C LYS A 64 2.57 3.32 19.12
N ALA A 65 2.95 3.11 20.39
CA ALA A 65 3.37 4.18 21.28
C ALA A 65 4.62 4.90 20.77
N VAL A 66 5.57 4.16 20.16
CA VAL A 66 6.74 4.77 19.51
C VAL A 66 6.34 5.68 18.34
N VAL A 67 5.42 5.22 17.49
CA VAL A 67 4.85 6.02 16.38
C VAL A 67 4.16 7.27 16.91
N GLN A 68 3.33 7.13 17.95
CA GLN A 68 2.61 8.27 18.55
C GLN A 68 3.57 9.28 19.19
N ARG A 69 4.63 8.81 19.89
CA ARG A 69 5.66 9.69 20.44
C ARG A 69 6.40 10.48 19.36
N LEU A 70 6.71 9.87 18.21
CA LEU A 70 7.26 10.59 17.06
C LEU A 70 6.26 11.62 16.52
N CYS A 71 4.97 11.27 16.41
CA CYS A 71 3.91 12.19 16.00
C CYS A 71 3.79 13.39 16.94
N THR A 72 3.92 13.17 18.26
CA THR A 72 3.98 14.25 19.25
C THR A 72 5.16 15.19 18.99
N LYS A 73 6.36 14.66 18.70
CA LYS A 73 7.52 15.50 18.34
C LYS A 73 7.29 16.31 17.05
N LEU A 74 6.62 15.73 16.06
CA LEU A 74 6.21 16.46 14.86
C LEU A 74 5.24 17.62 15.18
N HIS A 75 4.27 17.40 16.07
CA HIS A 75 3.38 18.47 16.54
C HIS A 75 4.07 19.56 17.35
N GLU A 76 5.05 19.21 18.19
CA GLU A 76 5.85 20.18 18.94
C GLU A 76 6.61 21.11 17.98
N LEU A 77 7.17 20.55 16.90
CA LEU A 77 7.94 21.32 15.90
C LEU A 77 7.06 22.07 14.88
N ASP A 78 5.87 21.57 14.59
CA ASP A 78 4.98 22.10 13.54
C ASP A 78 3.49 21.98 13.93
N THR A 79 3.13 22.74 14.96
CA THR A 79 1.83 22.65 15.66
C THR A 79 0.62 22.84 14.75
N ASN A 80 0.70 23.75 13.78
CA ASN A 80 -0.43 24.15 12.96
C ASN A 80 -0.70 23.19 11.79
N ALA A 81 0.24 22.29 11.46
CA ALA A 81 0.08 21.34 10.37
C ALA A 81 -0.91 20.21 10.68
N GLY A 82 -1.24 20.00 11.96
CA GLY A 82 -2.18 18.96 12.39
C GLY A 82 -1.70 17.56 12.02
N TRP A 83 -0.43 17.23 12.33
CA TRP A 83 0.14 15.91 12.10
C TRP A 83 -0.77 14.76 12.58
N GLN A 84 -0.82 13.68 11.82
CA GLN A 84 -1.54 12.45 12.14
C GLN A 84 -0.62 11.27 11.85
N ALA A 85 -0.85 10.15 12.53
CA ALA A 85 -0.05 8.94 12.34
C ALA A 85 -0.92 7.68 12.36
N GLU A 86 -0.69 6.81 11.38
CA GLU A 86 -1.42 5.57 11.17
C GLU A 86 -0.46 4.42 10.88
N VAL A 87 -0.84 3.21 11.25
CA VAL A 87 0.03 2.02 11.10
C VAL A 87 -0.70 0.91 10.37
N SER A 88 0.03 0.19 9.51
CA SER A 88 -0.47 -1.03 8.92
C SER A 88 -0.42 -2.20 9.92
N GLY A 89 -1.14 -3.28 9.59
CA GLY A 89 -0.89 -4.58 10.23
C GLY A 89 0.47 -5.18 9.84
N ALA A 90 0.79 -6.35 10.40
CA ALA A 90 2.02 -7.09 10.10
C ALA A 90 2.11 -7.50 8.61
N ASN A 91 3.20 -7.14 7.94
CA ASN A 91 3.37 -7.37 6.50
C ASN A 91 3.80 -8.81 6.12
N ALA A 92 4.17 -9.62 7.12
CA ALA A 92 4.62 -10.99 6.96
C ALA A 92 3.98 -11.93 7.99
N GLY A 93 3.67 -13.15 7.56
CA GLY A 93 3.00 -14.17 8.37
C GLY A 93 3.96 -14.90 9.31
N LYS A 94 4.76 -15.83 8.78
CA LYS A 94 5.79 -16.54 9.54
C LYS A 94 7.17 -15.99 9.24
N ALA A 95 7.92 -15.67 10.28
CA ALA A 95 9.37 -15.57 10.16
C ALA A 95 9.92 -16.95 9.77
N PRO A 96 10.81 -17.09 8.77
CA PRO A 96 11.56 -18.33 8.61
C PRO A 96 12.23 -18.68 9.94
N LYS A 97 12.41 -19.98 10.20
CA LYS A 97 12.84 -20.60 11.49
C LYS A 97 14.12 -20.02 12.15
N ARG A 98 14.71 -18.94 11.62
CA ARG A 98 15.82 -18.18 12.19
C ARG A 98 15.57 -16.66 12.00
N LYS A 99 15.21 -15.97 13.09
CA LYS A 99 15.45 -14.52 13.32
C LYS A 99 15.00 -13.50 12.26
N SER A 100 14.08 -13.77 11.33
CA SER A 100 13.57 -12.66 10.51
C SER A 100 12.64 -11.79 11.35
N GLN A 101 13.02 -10.54 11.56
CA GLN A 101 12.13 -9.52 12.09
C GLN A 101 10.90 -9.40 11.19
N ARG A 102 9.73 -9.30 11.83
CA ARG A 102 8.46 -9.00 11.16
C ARG A 102 8.19 -7.53 11.38
N ASP A 103 7.77 -6.86 10.32
CA ASP A 103 7.56 -5.43 10.33
C ASP A 103 6.17 -5.05 9.78
N ALA A 104 5.89 -3.76 9.88
CA ALA A 104 4.73 -3.04 9.39
C ALA A 104 5.22 -1.71 8.80
N TYR A 105 4.28 -0.91 8.32
CA TYR A 105 4.53 0.43 7.81
C TYR A 105 3.85 1.46 8.72
N ALA A 106 4.53 2.56 9.01
CA ALA A 106 3.92 3.73 9.65
C ALA A 106 3.78 4.84 8.62
N PHE A 107 2.61 5.45 8.57
CA PHE A 107 2.31 6.60 7.74
C PHE A 107 2.08 7.81 8.64
N PHE A 108 2.74 8.92 8.32
CA PHE A 108 2.52 10.21 8.97
C PHE A 108 2.06 11.20 7.92
N TYR A 109 1.12 12.08 8.24
CA TYR A 109 0.69 13.11 7.31
C TYR A 109 0.23 14.38 8.02
N LYS A 110 0.33 15.51 7.32
CA LYS A 110 -0.20 16.80 7.79
C LYS A 110 -1.67 16.90 7.39
N ALA A 111 -2.59 17.03 8.36
CA ALA A 111 -4.00 17.26 8.04
C ALA A 111 -4.25 18.62 7.36
N SER A 112 -3.40 19.61 7.62
CA SER A 112 -3.45 20.95 7.00
C SER A 112 -2.06 21.41 6.57
N PRO A 113 -1.50 20.87 5.48
CA PRO A 113 -0.13 21.18 5.06
C PRO A 113 0.11 22.68 4.84
N ALA A 114 -0.84 23.41 4.26
CA ALA A 114 -0.76 24.85 4.03
C ALA A 114 -0.64 25.70 5.31
N LYS A 115 -0.98 25.14 6.47
CA LYS A 115 -0.82 25.82 7.78
C LYS A 115 0.51 25.50 8.46
N SER A 116 1.33 24.61 7.89
CA SER A 116 2.64 24.25 8.42
C SER A 116 3.56 25.47 8.48
N LYS A 117 4.28 25.64 9.59
CA LYS A 117 5.32 26.68 9.70
C LYS A 117 6.51 26.42 8.77
N ARG A 118 6.66 25.17 8.31
CA ARG A 118 7.68 24.73 7.36
C ARG A 118 7.05 24.16 6.09
N ALA A 119 5.93 24.72 5.66
CA ALA A 119 5.35 24.38 4.37
C ALA A 119 6.36 24.60 3.24
N HIS A 120 6.32 23.75 2.22
CA HIS A 120 6.97 24.06 0.95
C HIS A 120 6.20 25.16 0.21
N ALA A 121 6.67 25.61 -0.95
CA ALA A 121 6.17 26.83 -1.60
C ALA A 121 4.68 26.77 -2.02
N GLU A 122 4.16 25.58 -2.33
CA GLU A 122 2.82 25.40 -2.90
C GLU A 122 2.09 24.21 -2.23
N PRO A 123 1.90 24.20 -0.91
CA PRO A 123 1.37 23.06 -0.18
C PRO A 123 -0.12 22.80 -0.48
N PRO A 124 -0.62 21.56 -0.31
CA PRO A 124 -2.05 21.30 -0.36
C PRO A 124 -2.76 21.94 0.83
N ASP A 125 -4.07 22.20 0.69
CA ASP A 125 -4.89 22.78 1.76
C ASP A 125 -5.15 21.77 2.88
N ALA A 126 -5.49 20.54 2.49
CA ALA A 126 -5.83 19.47 3.44
C ALA A 126 -5.52 18.08 2.89
N ILE A 127 -5.24 17.15 3.81
CA ILE A 127 -5.10 15.73 3.51
C ILE A 127 -6.00 14.96 4.48
N VAL A 128 -6.87 14.11 3.94
CA VAL A 128 -7.86 13.34 4.71
C VAL A 128 -7.72 11.86 4.36
N MET A 129 -7.61 11.00 5.37
CA MET A 129 -7.53 9.56 5.16
C MET A 129 -8.88 8.97 4.70
N VAL A 130 -8.84 8.00 3.77
CA VAL A 130 -10.00 7.29 3.21
C VAL A 130 -10.13 5.85 3.75
N GLY A 131 -9.15 5.38 4.51
CA GLY A 131 -9.25 4.12 5.25
C GLY A 131 -7.94 3.77 5.93
N ASP A 132 -8.03 2.95 6.98
CA ASP A 132 -6.87 2.48 7.72
C ASP A 132 -5.84 1.84 6.77
N PRO A 133 -4.52 1.99 7.01
CA PRO A 133 -3.52 1.35 6.18
C PRO A 133 -3.69 -0.18 6.13
N VAL A 134 -3.72 -0.72 4.91
CA VAL A 134 -3.96 -2.14 4.64
C VAL A 134 -2.68 -2.83 4.17
N ILE A 135 -2.53 -4.12 4.49
CA ILE A 135 -1.50 -4.96 3.87
C ILE A 135 -2.06 -5.62 2.62
N LEU A 136 -1.47 -5.30 1.47
CA LEU A 136 -1.91 -5.79 0.18
C LEU A 136 -1.70 -7.29 0.04
N ARG A 137 -2.65 -7.94 -0.61
CA ARG A 137 -2.65 -9.39 -0.84
C ARG A 137 -2.99 -9.68 -2.28
N LYS A 138 -2.52 -10.83 -2.76
CA LYS A 138 -3.04 -11.43 -3.98
C LYS A 138 -4.23 -12.30 -3.61
N PRO A 139 -5.43 -12.00 -4.12
CA PRO A 139 -6.61 -12.81 -3.81
C PRO A 139 -6.44 -14.26 -4.26
N GLY A 140 -6.85 -15.22 -3.42
CA GLY A 140 -6.74 -16.66 -3.70
C GLY A 140 -5.33 -17.27 -3.59
N GLU A 141 -4.29 -16.43 -3.59
CA GLU A 141 -2.89 -16.84 -3.52
C GLU A 141 -2.15 -15.95 -2.52
N ASP A 142 -2.19 -16.26 -1.23
CA ASP A 142 -1.45 -15.48 -0.21
C ASP A 142 0.06 -15.80 -0.26
N ASN A 143 0.66 -15.75 -1.45
CA ASN A 143 2.02 -16.16 -1.79
C ASN A 143 2.87 -14.98 -2.32
N PHE A 144 2.68 -13.78 -1.78
CA PHE A 144 3.59 -12.67 -2.09
C PHE A 144 4.98 -12.97 -1.50
N PRO A 145 6.08 -12.84 -2.28
CA PRO A 145 7.43 -13.17 -1.83
C PRO A 145 7.93 -12.17 -0.78
N GLY A 146 8.32 -12.69 0.38
CA GLY A 146 8.87 -11.87 1.47
C GLY A 146 7.81 -11.00 2.15
N ARG A 147 8.17 -9.73 2.39
CA ARG A 147 7.31 -8.71 3.01
C ARG A 147 6.23 -8.30 2.01
N ARG A 148 5.01 -8.05 2.45
CA ARG A 148 3.95 -7.53 1.58
C ARG A 148 3.95 -6.01 1.56
N PRO A 149 3.49 -5.36 0.48
CA PRO A 149 3.29 -3.92 0.49
C PRO A 149 2.18 -3.51 1.46
N GLY A 150 2.35 -2.36 2.08
CA GLY A 150 1.29 -1.64 2.80
C GLY A 150 0.72 -0.54 1.92
N MET A 151 -0.56 -0.20 2.07
CA MET A 151 -1.18 0.89 1.32
C MET A 151 -1.95 1.81 2.26
N LEU A 152 -1.76 3.12 2.08
CA LEU A 152 -2.61 4.18 2.61
C LEU A 152 -3.35 4.86 1.43
N THR A 153 -4.64 5.14 1.61
CA THR A 153 -5.42 5.94 0.65
C THR A 153 -5.83 7.26 1.31
N VAL A 154 -5.61 8.37 0.60
CA VAL A 154 -5.94 9.72 1.07
C VAL A 154 -6.65 10.53 -0.01
N ASN A 155 -7.49 11.46 0.43
CA ASN A 155 -7.95 12.60 -0.35
C ASN A 155 -7.01 13.77 -0.11
N VAL A 156 -6.52 14.39 -1.19
CA VAL A 156 -5.66 15.58 -1.16
C VAL A 156 -6.43 16.75 -1.76
N LYS A 157 -6.68 17.77 -0.95
CA LYS A 157 -7.40 18.98 -1.35
C LYS A 157 -6.46 20.11 -1.70
N ALA A 158 -6.68 20.73 -2.85
CA ALA A 158 -5.92 21.86 -3.37
C ALA A 158 -6.86 22.85 -4.09
N GLY A 159 -7.25 23.92 -3.41
CA GLY A 159 -8.24 24.88 -3.89
C GLY A 159 -9.61 24.22 -4.08
N THR A 160 -10.09 24.24 -5.32
CA THR A 160 -11.35 23.60 -5.74
C THR A 160 -11.19 22.12 -6.11
N ASP A 161 -9.95 21.64 -6.21
CA ASP A 161 -9.67 20.27 -6.62
C ASP A 161 -9.48 19.37 -5.39
N THR A 162 -10.05 18.17 -5.43
CA THR A 162 -9.70 17.09 -4.50
C THR A 162 -9.30 15.86 -5.31
N VAL A 163 -8.17 15.24 -4.97
CA VAL A 163 -7.64 14.06 -5.67
C VAL A 163 -7.55 12.88 -4.70
N LEU A 164 -8.03 11.72 -5.13
CA LEU A 164 -7.85 10.46 -4.41
C LEU A 164 -6.48 9.85 -4.77
N VAL A 165 -5.66 9.52 -3.77
CA VAL A 165 -4.29 9.04 -3.95
C VAL A 165 -4.06 7.76 -3.17
N ASN A 166 -3.56 6.72 -3.84
CA ASN A 166 -3.04 5.50 -3.23
C ASN A 166 -1.52 5.60 -3.05
N LEU A 167 -1.04 5.36 -1.83
CA LEU A 167 0.37 5.32 -1.46
C LEU A 167 0.73 3.89 -1.08
N VAL A 168 1.38 3.17 -1.99
CA VAL A 168 1.77 1.76 -1.82
C VAL A 168 3.23 1.70 -1.41
N SER A 169 3.52 1.36 -0.15
CA SER A 169 4.87 1.20 0.37
C SER A 169 5.32 -0.26 0.32
N TYR A 170 6.49 -0.51 -0.26
CA TYR A 170 7.11 -1.83 -0.31
C TYR A 170 8.53 -1.79 0.26
N HIS A 171 8.83 -2.67 1.20
CA HIS A 171 10.18 -2.92 1.66
C HIS A 171 10.61 -4.31 1.20
N ALA A 172 11.56 -4.37 0.26
CA ALA A 172 12.06 -5.63 -0.27
C ALA A 172 12.94 -6.39 0.73
N ARG A 173 12.95 -7.71 0.64
CA ARG A 173 13.73 -8.57 1.55
C ARG A 173 15.21 -8.61 1.16
N THR A 174 16.09 -8.64 2.16
CA THR A 174 17.53 -8.95 2.00
C THR A 174 17.77 -10.46 1.71
N PRO A 175 18.88 -10.82 1.03
CA PRO A 175 19.97 -9.96 0.54
C PRO A 175 19.61 -9.14 -0.71
N CYS A 176 20.24 -7.97 -0.84
CA CYS A 176 20.03 -7.03 -1.95
C CYS A 176 20.47 -7.63 -3.29
N ASP A 177 19.93 -7.10 -4.38
CA ASP A 177 20.32 -7.39 -5.77
C ASP A 177 20.22 -8.87 -6.20
N GLN A 178 19.49 -9.70 -5.45
CA GLN A 178 19.32 -11.11 -5.79
C GLN A 178 18.03 -11.37 -6.56
N PHE A 179 18.18 -11.81 -7.80
CA PHE A 179 17.10 -12.37 -8.61
C PHE A 179 16.97 -13.88 -8.36
N SER A 180 16.79 -14.32 -7.11
CA SER A 180 16.52 -15.74 -6.85
C SER A 180 15.12 -16.10 -7.32
N LYS A 181 14.98 -17.24 -8.03
CA LYS A 181 13.73 -17.68 -8.69
C LYS A 181 12.52 -17.85 -7.77
N THR A 182 12.70 -17.82 -6.45
CA THR A 182 11.63 -18.09 -5.49
C THR A 182 11.47 -17.08 -4.37
N ASN A 183 12.45 -16.22 -4.04
CA ASN A 183 12.39 -15.41 -2.80
C ASN A 183 13.28 -14.14 -2.73
N GLY A 184 13.82 -13.62 -3.85
CA GLY A 184 14.71 -12.44 -3.86
C GLY A 184 14.00 -11.09 -4.04
N SER A 185 14.71 -9.98 -3.79
CA SER A 185 14.17 -8.60 -3.95
C SER A 185 13.64 -8.36 -5.37
N GLY A 186 14.36 -8.82 -6.40
CA GLY A 186 13.93 -8.68 -7.79
C GLY A 186 12.67 -9.49 -8.16
N TYR A 187 12.42 -10.61 -7.48
CA TYR A 187 11.17 -11.35 -7.66
C TYR A 187 10.00 -10.58 -7.03
N GLY A 188 10.20 -10.02 -5.82
CA GLY A 188 9.19 -9.19 -5.16
C GLY A 188 8.80 -7.94 -5.94
N ILE A 189 9.78 -7.21 -6.48
CA ILE A 189 9.56 -6.06 -7.36
C ILE A 189 8.65 -6.42 -8.53
N ASN A 190 8.95 -7.52 -9.24
CA ASN A 190 8.11 -7.98 -10.34
C ASN A 190 6.69 -8.35 -9.89
N GLN A 191 6.55 -8.97 -8.72
CA GLN A 191 5.23 -9.33 -8.19
C GLN A 191 4.36 -8.12 -7.81
N LEU A 192 4.94 -6.93 -7.56
CA LEU A 192 4.17 -5.71 -7.25
C LEU A 192 3.18 -5.36 -8.36
N ALA A 193 3.62 -5.42 -9.63
CA ALA A 193 2.80 -5.12 -10.81
C ALA A 193 1.63 -6.11 -11.05
N THR A 194 1.37 -7.02 -10.12
CA THR A 194 0.23 -7.95 -10.20
C THR A 194 -0.79 -7.76 -9.10
N LEU A 195 -0.51 -6.90 -8.13
CA LEU A 195 -1.48 -6.51 -7.10
C LEU A 195 -2.62 -5.71 -7.75
N ALA A 196 -3.84 -5.80 -7.23
CA ALA A 196 -4.99 -5.12 -7.82
C ALA A 196 -4.88 -3.59 -7.68
N GLU A 197 -4.18 -3.15 -6.64
CA GLU A 197 -3.97 -1.74 -6.29
C GLU A 197 -2.81 -1.10 -7.08
N VAL A 198 -2.01 -1.90 -7.78
CA VAL A 198 -0.88 -1.46 -8.63
C VAL A 198 -1.18 -1.74 -10.11
N GLY A 199 -1.76 -2.92 -10.39
CA GLY A 199 -2.18 -3.35 -11.72
C GLY A 199 -1.03 -3.60 -12.71
N GLY A 200 -1.39 -4.00 -13.92
CA GLY A 200 -0.46 -4.23 -15.02
C GLY A 200 -0.31 -5.71 -15.37
N GLY A 201 0.82 -6.34 -15.04
CA GLY A 201 1.15 -7.67 -15.49
C GLY A 201 2.62 -8.04 -15.26
N LEU A 202 3.00 -9.25 -15.64
CA LEU A 202 4.35 -9.78 -15.48
C LEU A 202 5.03 -9.96 -16.82
N TRP A 203 6.25 -9.43 -16.95
CA TRP A 203 7.18 -9.94 -17.93
C TRP A 203 7.78 -11.26 -17.44
N TYR A 204 7.78 -12.27 -18.30
CA TYR A 204 8.42 -13.55 -18.02
C TYR A 204 9.25 -14.02 -19.22
N GLY A 205 10.39 -14.64 -18.95
CA GLY A 205 11.26 -15.19 -19.96
C GLY A 205 10.87 -16.62 -20.32
N THR A 206 10.83 -16.93 -21.62
CA THR A 206 10.66 -18.30 -22.14
C THR A 206 11.99 -18.94 -22.57
N GLY A 207 13.12 -18.34 -22.18
CA GLY A 207 14.47 -18.75 -22.60
C GLY A 207 14.89 -18.26 -23.99
N ARG A 208 13.93 -17.95 -24.88
CA ARG A 208 14.18 -17.37 -26.22
C ARG A 208 13.67 -15.94 -26.39
N GLN A 209 12.64 -15.57 -25.62
CA GLN A 209 12.02 -14.25 -25.67
C GLN A 209 11.36 -13.90 -24.34
N TRP A 210 11.23 -12.60 -24.11
CA TRP A 210 10.40 -12.05 -23.04
C TRP A 210 8.97 -11.90 -23.52
N LEU A 211 8.02 -12.47 -22.78
CA LEU A 211 6.59 -12.34 -23.04
C LEU A 211 5.95 -11.56 -21.89
N TYR A 212 4.98 -10.71 -22.23
CA TYR A 212 4.17 -10.01 -21.24
C TYR A 212 2.88 -10.79 -20.99
N LYS A 213 2.63 -11.12 -19.73
CA LYS A 213 1.36 -11.67 -19.27
C LYS A 213 0.63 -10.57 -18.51
N GLU A 214 -0.40 -10.00 -19.14
CA GLU A 214 -1.30 -9.09 -18.46
C GLU A 214 -1.88 -9.76 -17.20
N SER A 215 -1.90 -9.00 -16.12
CA SER A 215 -2.68 -9.35 -14.94
C SER A 215 -4.16 -9.23 -15.31
N LYS A 216 -5.00 -10.03 -14.69
CA LYS A 216 -6.46 -9.86 -14.82
C LYS A 216 -6.95 -8.55 -14.20
N TYR A 217 -6.16 -7.98 -13.29
CA TYR A 217 -6.53 -6.72 -12.64
C TYR A 217 -6.12 -5.58 -13.56
N PRO A 218 -7.07 -4.73 -13.98
CA PRO A 218 -6.74 -3.55 -14.77
C PRO A 218 -5.82 -2.63 -13.99
N LEU A 219 -5.16 -1.72 -14.69
CA LEU A 219 -4.45 -0.63 -14.03
C LEU A 219 -5.43 0.22 -13.21
N PRO A 220 -5.01 0.72 -12.04
CA PRO A 220 -5.88 1.51 -11.19
C PRO A 220 -6.21 2.84 -11.86
N GLU A 221 -7.50 3.21 -11.89
CA GLU A 221 -7.95 4.52 -12.39
C GLU A 221 -8.03 5.55 -11.26
N VAL A 222 -7.07 5.48 -10.34
CA VAL A 222 -6.83 6.38 -9.21
C VAL A 222 -5.33 6.69 -9.17
N ASP A 223 -4.96 7.93 -8.83
CA ASP A 223 -3.56 8.32 -8.71
C ASP A 223 -2.85 7.38 -7.73
N THR A 224 -1.77 6.73 -8.19
CA THR A 224 -1.08 5.70 -7.42
C THR A 224 0.42 5.96 -7.42
N LEU A 225 0.99 6.06 -6.21
CA LEU A 225 2.41 6.20 -5.96
C LEU A 225 2.92 4.92 -5.29
N VAL A 226 4.00 4.33 -5.82
CA VAL A 226 4.71 3.22 -5.17
C VAL A 226 5.98 3.75 -4.54
N LEU A 227 6.12 3.59 -3.23
CA LEU A 227 7.25 4.01 -2.42
C LEU A 227 8.02 2.76 -2.00
N GLY A 228 9.35 2.80 -1.96
CA GLY A 228 10.02 1.70 -1.31
C GLY A 228 11.53 1.72 -1.24
N ASP A 229 12.08 1.16 -0.17
CA ASP A 229 13.38 0.50 -0.18
C ASP A 229 13.27 -0.83 -0.93
N PHE A 230 13.61 -0.80 -2.22
CA PHE A 230 13.51 -1.96 -3.09
C PHE A 230 14.67 -2.95 -2.93
N ASN A 231 15.72 -2.61 -2.15
CA ASN A 231 16.94 -3.41 -1.99
C ASN A 231 17.42 -4.04 -3.32
N TYR A 232 17.26 -3.30 -4.42
CA TYR A 232 17.68 -3.66 -5.76
C TYR A 232 18.11 -2.41 -6.52
N SER A 233 19.41 -2.26 -6.73
CA SER A 233 19.99 -1.07 -7.32
C SER A 233 19.57 -0.89 -8.78
N MET A 234 19.32 0.35 -9.21
CA MET A 234 18.91 0.66 -10.58
C MET A 234 20.08 0.65 -11.57
N ASP A 235 21.33 0.75 -11.08
CA ASP A 235 22.58 0.76 -11.88
C ASP A 235 23.13 -0.64 -12.18
N ILE A 236 22.53 -1.70 -11.63
CA ILE A 236 22.96 -3.08 -11.88
C ILE A 236 22.45 -3.55 -13.24
N LYS A 237 23.26 -4.33 -13.97
CA LYS A 237 22.97 -4.83 -15.32
C LYS A 237 21.58 -5.47 -15.48
N GLN A 238 21.07 -6.12 -14.44
CA GLN A 238 19.76 -6.81 -14.44
C GLN A 238 18.60 -5.92 -13.95
N ALA A 239 18.83 -4.66 -13.61
CA ALA A 239 17.79 -3.74 -13.17
C ALA A 239 16.70 -3.49 -14.23
N PRO A 240 17.02 -3.28 -15.52
CA PRO A 240 15.99 -3.10 -16.55
C PRO A 240 15.01 -4.28 -16.62
N ASP A 241 15.50 -5.52 -16.48
CA ASP A 241 14.67 -6.72 -16.46
C ASP A 241 13.89 -6.87 -15.15
N THR A 242 14.51 -6.49 -14.02
CA THR A 242 13.90 -6.59 -12.69
C THR A 242 12.73 -5.63 -12.52
N TYR A 243 12.88 -4.39 -12.98
CA TYR A 243 11.86 -3.36 -12.88
C TYR A 243 10.91 -3.34 -14.09
N LYS A 244 11.15 -4.16 -15.12
CA LYS A 244 10.42 -4.15 -16.40
C LYS A 244 8.90 -4.18 -16.25
N SER A 245 8.40 -5.00 -15.32
CA SER A 245 6.96 -5.14 -15.08
C SER A 245 6.35 -3.87 -14.47
N LEU A 246 7.07 -3.21 -13.55
CA LEU A 246 6.64 -1.97 -12.93
C LEU A 246 6.79 -0.78 -13.88
N LEU A 247 7.97 -0.63 -14.50
CA LEU A 247 8.29 0.44 -15.45
C LEU A 247 7.46 0.41 -16.75
N ARG A 248 6.72 -0.68 -17.00
CA ARG A 248 5.76 -0.72 -18.11
C ARG A 248 4.67 0.34 -17.96
N ASN A 249 4.23 0.60 -16.73
CA ASN A 249 3.07 1.46 -16.43
C ASN A 249 3.39 2.57 -15.42
N TYR A 250 4.58 2.58 -14.85
CA TYR A 250 5.01 3.55 -13.86
C TYR A 250 6.27 4.28 -14.32
N GLN A 251 6.34 5.58 -14.07
CA GLN A 251 7.58 6.35 -14.18
C GLN A 251 8.29 6.34 -12.83
N THR A 252 9.61 6.23 -12.86
CA THR A 252 10.45 6.41 -11.67
C THR A 252 10.81 7.90 -11.52
N ASN A 253 10.86 8.36 -10.27
CA ASN A 253 10.96 9.78 -9.94
C ASN A 253 12.29 10.16 -9.27
N ILE A 254 13.15 9.20 -8.94
CA ILE A 254 14.41 9.42 -8.21
C ILE A 254 15.60 8.85 -8.99
N SER A 255 15.62 7.53 -9.15
CA SER A 255 16.69 6.80 -9.87
C SER A 255 16.09 5.99 -11.01
N THR A 256 16.60 6.21 -12.22
CA THR A 256 16.31 5.42 -13.42
C THR A 256 17.47 4.46 -13.71
N PRO A 257 17.29 3.47 -14.61
CA PRO A 257 18.43 2.67 -15.08
C PRO A 257 19.51 3.50 -15.80
N GLU A 258 19.17 4.65 -16.36
CA GLU A 258 20.09 5.52 -17.12
C GLU A 258 20.69 6.67 -16.30
N PHE A 259 19.97 7.15 -15.29
CA PHE A 259 20.37 8.21 -14.36
C PHE A 259 20.13 7.73 -12.94
N VAL A 260 21.21 7.52 -12.21
CA VAL A 260 21.19 6.90 -10.89
C VAL A 260 21.53 7.95 -9.86
N GLN A 261 20.65 8.09 -8.88
CA GLN A 261 21.00 8.82 -7.68
C GLN A 261 21.68 7.90 -6.68
N TYR A 262 22.83 8.32 -6.15
CA TYR A 262 23.56 7.51 -5.18
C TYR A 262 23.11 7.78 -3.74
N THR A 263 22.96 6.71 -2.98
CA THR A 263 22.87 6.70 -1.51
C THR A 263 24.02 5.88 -0.94
N THR A 264 24.15 5.84 0.38
CA THR A 264 25.17 5.05 1.05
C THR A 264 24.57 3.79 1.64
N TYR A 265 25.27 2.66 1.55
CA TYR A 265 24.78 1.38 2.03
C TYR A 265 25.91 0.50 2.52
N SER A 266 25.66 -0.32 3.55
CA SER A 266 26.54 -1.41 3.95
C SER A 266 25.73 -2.66 4.28
N PRO A 267 25.99 -3.81 3.62
CA PRO A 267 25.27 -5.05 3.89
C PRO A 267 25.62 -5.67 5.24
N LYS A 268 26.71 -5.23 5.91
CA LYS A 268 27.13 -5.70 7.23
C LYS A 268 27.64 -4.54 8.05
N GLY A 269 27.21 -4.42 9.32
CA GLY A 269 27.68 -3.33 10.20
C GLY A 269 29.19 -3.29 10.46
N SER A 270 29.93 -4.35 10.11
CA SER A 270 31.39 -4.41 10.16
C SER A 270 32.09 -3.92 8.88
N GLU A 271 31.35 -3.78 7.78
CA GLU A 271 31.86 -3.40 6.46
C GLU A 271 31.66 -1.89 6.20
N PRO A 272 32.58 -1.26 5.44
CA PRO A 272 32.40 0.11 4.96
C PRO A 272 31.06 0.36 4.29
N LEU A 273 30.49 1.54 4.55
CA LEU A 273 29.47 2.10 3.67
C LEU A 273 30.10 2.31 2.29
N ARG A 274 29.39 1.87 1.26
CA ARG A 274 29.72 2.13 -0.14
C ARG A 274 28.62 2.98 -0.75
N LEU A 275 28.97 3.77 -1.76
CA LEU A 275 27.97 4.40 -2.62
C LEU A 275 27.29 3.30 -3.44
N VAL A 276 25.97 3.32 -3.45
CA VAL A 276 25.11 2.45 -4.26
C VAL A 276 24.03 3.30 -4.90
N SER A 277 23.47 2.88 -6.03
CA SER A 277 22.18 3.41 -6.48
C SER A 277 21.19 3.41 -5.33
N ALA A 278 20.41 4.48 -5.21
CA ALA A 278 19.32 4.59 -4.25
C ALA A 278 18.41 3.36 -4.41
N TYR A 279 18.39 2.50 -3.39
CA TYR A 279 17.40 1.43 -3.27
C TYR A 279 16.02 2.02 -2.99
N ASP A 280 16.00 3.12 -2.24
CA ASP A 280 14.82 3.93 -1.97
C ASP A 280 14.41 4.69 -3.23
N ASN A 281 13.26 4.33 -3.80
CA ASN A 281 12.74 4.94 -5.02
C ASN A 281 11.24 5.21 -4.91
N ILE A 282 10.76 6.16 -5.71
CA ILE A 282 9.35 6.53 -5.79
C ILE A 282 8.93 6.39 -7.25
N PHE A 283 7.86 5.66 -7.47
CA PHE A 283 7.25 5.45 -8.78
C PHE A 283 5.85 6.08 -8.81
N SER A 284 5.48 6.68 -9.94
CA SER A 284 4.15 7.22 -10.14
C SER A 284 3.49 6.60 -11.37
N LEU A 285 2.21 6.30 -11.25
CA LEU A 285 1.44 5.67 -12.32
C LEU A 285 1.36 6.60 -13.54
N CYS A 286 1.65 6.05 -14.72
CA CYS A 286 1.52 6.78 -15.97
C CYS A 286 0.07 6.78 -16.48
N LYS A 287 -0.21 7.71 -17.40
CA LYS A 287 -1.44 7.71 -18.21
C LYS A 287 -1.65 6.34 -18.87
N HIS A 288 -2.89 5.85 -18.83
CA HIS A 288 -3.30 4.64 -19.53
C HIS A 288 -4.79 4.70 -19.88
N GLY A 289 -5.19 4.08 -20.99
CA GLY A 289 -6.58 4.16 -21.47
C GLY A 289 -7.08 5.61 -21.57
N LYS A 290 -8.20 5.90 -20.93
CA LYS A 290 -8.74 7.27 -20.79
C LYS A 290 -8.31 7.97 -19.50
N PHE A 291 -7.71 7.24 -18.55
CA PHE A 291 -7.24 7.78 -17.29
C PHE A 291 -6.01 8.67 -17.48
N MET A 292 -6.07 9.88 -16.91
CA MET A 292 -4.99 10.84 -16.79
C MET A 292 -4.67 11.01 -15.30
N PRO A 293 -3.42 10.80 -14.84
CA PRO A 293 -3.03 11.12 -13.48
C PRO A 293 -3.21 12.60 -13.19
N SER A 294 -3.76 12.92 -12.02
CA SER A 294 -3.80 14.28 -11.48
C SER A 294 -2.48 14.69 -10.85
N LEU A 295 -1.70 13.71 -10.38
CA LEU A 295 -0.35 13.92 -9.86
C LEU A 295 0.65 13.83 -11.01
N THR A 296 1.38 14.91 -11.25
CA THR A 296 2.51 14.93 -12.19
C THR A 296 3.80 15.16 -11.41
N TRP A 297 4.79 14.30 -11.57
CA TRP A 297 6.09 14.46 -10.92
C TRP A 297 6.72 15.82 -11.28
N LYS A 298 7.19 16.54 -10.26
CA LYS A 298 7.97 17.77 -10.34
C LYS A 298 9.41 17.41 -9.96
N THR A 299 10.36 17.73 -10.82
CA THR A 299 11.78 17.50 -10.54
C THR A 299 12.17 18.10 -9.19
N CYS A 300 12.90 17.35 -8.38
CA CYS A 300 13.16 17.67 -6.98
C CYS A 300 14.63 17.55 -6.61
N GLY A 301 15.13 18.48 -5.77
CA GLY A 301 16.49 18.50 -5.22
C GLY A 301 16.65 17.57 -4.00
N VAL A 302 16.28 16.30 -4.16
CA VAL A 302 16.19 15.33 -3.06
C VAL A 302 17.50 15.18 -2.30
N ILE A 303 18.62 15.29 -3.02
CA ILE A 303 19.97 15.01 -2.50
C ILE A 303 20.59 16.23 -1.87
N ASP A 304 20.31 17.43 -2.40
CA ASP A 304 20.81 18.67 -1.81
C ASP A 304 20.30 18.81 -0.38
N PHE A 305 19.02 18.47 -0.13
CA PHE A 305 18.45 18.41 1.20
C PHE A 305 19.14 17.39 2.12
N ILE A 306 19.41 16.17 1.62
CA ILE A 306 20.07 15.12 2.39
C ILE A 306 21.52 15.51 2.73
N LEU A 307 22.24 16.10 1.78
CA LEU A 307 23.61 16.59 1.96
C LEU A 307 23.64 17.80 2.92
N GLU A 308 22.69 18.72 2.83
CA GLU A 308 22.57 19.87 3.72
C GLU A 308 22.23 19.44 5.15
N ARG A 309 21.30 18.50 5.33
CA ARG A 309 20.99 17.92 6.63
C ARG A 309 22.14 17.10 7.20
N ALA A 310 22.84 16.31 6.39
CA ALA A 310 24.07 15.64 6.79
C ALA A 310 25.17 16.63 7.22
N LYS A 311 25.29 17.78 6.55
CA LYS A 311 26.19 18.88 6.93
C LYS A 311 25.78 19.57 8.24
N THR A 312 24.48 19.78 8.46
CA THR A 312 23.96 20.44 9.68
C THR A 312 24.00 19.54 10.91
N LEU A 313 23.68 18.25 10.75
CA LEU A 313 23.93 17.23 11.76
C LEU A 313 25.43 17.01 11.97
N GLY A 314 26.24 17.50 11.03
CA GLY A 314 27.65 17.24 10.93
C GLY A 314 28.46 17.54 12.18
N PRO A 315 28.44 18.76 12.75
CA PRO A 315 29.18 19.07 13.97
C PRO A 315 28.78 18.21 15.18
N ALA A 316 27.50 17.87 15.33
CA ALA A 316 27.00 16.94 16.36
C ALA A 316 27.40 15.47 16.07
N MET A 317 27.73 15.18 14.81
CA MET A 317 28.20 13.91 14.29
C MET A 317 29.72 13.86 14.04
N CYS A 318 30.49 14.86 14.48
CA CYS A 318 31.93 15.02 14.19
C CYS A 318 32.28 15.04 12.68
N PHE A 319 31.52 15.79 11.90
CA PHE A 319 31.65 15.94 10.45
C PHE A 319 31.84 17.40 10.06
N SER A 320 32.74 17.62 9.10
CA SER A 320 32.92 18.85 8.32
C SER A 320 33.04 18.42 6.86
N PRO A 321 32.28 18.98 5.90
CA PRO A 321 32.30 18.49 4.53
C PRO A 321 33.56 18.98 3.80
N PRO A 322 34.26 18.13 3.02
CA PRO A 322 35.18 18.65 2.04
C PRO A 322 34.98 18.07 0.63
N ASP A 323 35.58 18.81 -0.30
CA ASP A 323 35.69 18.53 -1.71
C ASP A 323 36.12 17.09 -2.03
N SER A 324 35.82 16.72 -3.27
CA SER A 324 35.74 15.42 -3.97
C SER A 324 36.70 14.25 -3.64
N ASP A 325 37.63 14.33 -2.69
CA ASP A 325 38.55 13.24 -2.33
C ASP A 325 38.23 12.57 -0.97
N ALA A 326 37.09 12.91 -0.35
CA ALA A 326 36.74 12.57 1.03
C ALA A 326 35.82 11.33 1.24
N ALA A 327 35.71 10.42 0.28
CA ALA A 327 34.89 9.20 0.45
C ALA A 327 35.37 8.30 1.62
N GLU A 328 36.68 8.26 1.87
CA GLU A 328 37.28 7.50 2.98
C GLU A 328 37.14 8.19 4.36
N GLN A 329 37.05 9.52 4.41
CA GLN A 329 36.85 10.28 5.65
C GLN A 329 35.38 10.31 6.08
N TRP A 330 34.47 10.35 5.09
CA TRP A 330 33.04 10.08 5.29
C TRP A 330 32.84 8.71 5.97
N TYR A 331 33.63 7.72 5.55
CA TYR A 331 33.65 6.35 6.08
C TYR A 331 34.14 6.27 7.55
N GLU A 332 35.13 7.05 7.99
CA GLU A 332 35.65 6.96 9.36
C GLU A 332 34.72 7.62 10.42
N VAL A 333 34.06 8.70 10.05
CA VAL A 333 33.03 9.38 10.87
C VAL A 333 31.76 8.52 10.95
N HIS A 334 31.30 7.95 9.83
CA HIS A 334 30.20 6.99 9.83
C HIS A 334 30.50 5.74 10.66
N ARG A 335 31.72 5.18 10.56
CA ARG A 335 32.11 3.97 11.30
C ARG A 335 32.07 4.15 12.81
N THR A 336 32.35 5.35 13.32
CA THR A 336 32.40 5.62 14.77
C THR A 336 30.99 5.81 15.38
N MET A 337 30.07 6.42 14.63
CA MET A 337 28.65 6.55 15.02
C MET A 337 27.84 5.27 14.76
N TYR A 338 28.11 4.52 13.68
CA TYR A 338 27.39 3.27 13.34
C TYR A 338 27.94 2.01 14.04
N LYS A 339 29.22 1.97 14.47
CA LYS A 339 29.69 0.92 15.40
C LYS A 339 28.96 0.96 16.75
N ARG A 340 28.29 2.08 17.06
CA ARG A 340 27.33 2.22 18.16
C ARG A 340 25.90 1.82 17.76
N GLN A 341 25.69 0.93 16.80
CA GLN A 341 24.42 0.18 16.65
C GLN A 341 24.18 -0.84 17.78
N HIS A 342 25.07 -0.86 18.79
CA HIS A 342 24.79 -1.39 20.13
C HIS A 342 24.54 -0.29 21.19
N ALA A 343 24.51 1.01 20.81
CA ALA A 343 24.48 2.12 21.77
C ALA A 343 23.65 3.37 21.41
N VAL A 344 23.00 3.53 20.24
CA VAL A 344 21.97 4.58 20.04
C VAL A 344 20.87 4.12 19.07
N THR A 345 19.62 4.56 19.29
CA THR A 345 18.41 3.93 18.76
C THR A 345 17.78 4.78 17.65
N GLY A 346 17.77 4.33 16.39
CA GLY A 346 16.90 4.92 15.36
C GLY A 346 17.54 5.88 14.34
N ILE A 347 18.82 5.74 14.02
CA ILE A 347 19.40 6.36 12.81
C ILE A 347 19.76 5.25 11.81
N SER A 348 19.14 5.29 10.63
CA SER A 348 19.14 4.23 9.61
C SER A 348 20.24 4.42 8.57
N ASP A 349 20.83 3.31 8.11
CA ASP A 349 21.78 3.32 6.99
C ASP A 349 21.14 3.67 5.65
N HIS A 350 19.81 3.84 5.61
CA HIS A 350 19.05 4.38 4.48
C HIS A 350 18.71 5.85 4.71
N LEU A 351 18.97 6.68 3.70
CA LEU A 351 18.65 8.11 3.73
C LEU A 351 17.18 8.33 3.33
N PRO A 352 16.48 9.32 3.92
CA PRO A 352 15.11 9.62 3.53
C PRO A 352 15.06 10.12 2.08
N VAL A 353 14.14 9.58 1.28
CA VAL A 353 13.95 9.96 -0.12
C VAL A 353 12.56 10.57 -0.29
N TRP A 354 12.45 11.71 -0.94
CA TRP A 354 11.17 12.37 -1.19
C TRP A 354 10.97 12.72 -2.65
N ALA A 355 9.72 12.87 -3.08
CA ALA A 355 9.36 13.38 -4.40
C ALA A 355 8.24 14.41 -4.26
N GLU A 356 8.24 15.42 -5.13
CA GLU A 356 7.18 16.42 -5.20
C GLU A 356 6.34 16.20 -6.47
N PHE A 357 5.03 16.34 -6.33
CA PHE A 357 4.07 16.13 -7.39
C PHE A 357 3.17 17.33 -7.53
N THR A 358 3.14 17.93 -8.70
CA THR A 358 2.15 18.95 -9.02
C THR A 358 0.75 18.33 -9.09
N ILE A 359 -0.23 18.99 -8.48
CA ILE A 359 -1.64 18.60 -8.51
C ILE A 359 -2.31 19.38 -9.65
N LYS A 360 -2.69 18.68 -10.74
CA LYS A 360 -3.43 19.26 -11.87
C LYS A 360 -4.84 18.66 -11.92
N GLY A 361 -5.85 19.48 -11.61
CA GLY A 361 -7.27 19.11 -11.45
C GLY A 361 -8.06 18.66 -12.69
N ALA A 362 -7.46 17.91 -13.62
CA ALA A 362 -8.17 17.38 -14.79
C ALA A 362 -8.27 15.84 -14.83
N GLY A 363 -7.66 15.12 -13.87
CA GLY A 363 -7.69 13.66 -13.75
C GLY A 363 -8.50 13.16 -12.56
N SER A 364 -8.92 11.88 -12.61
CA SER A 364 -9.40 10.96 -11.54
C SER A 364 -10.39 11.38 -10.42
N GLY A 365 -10.52 12.66 -10.06
CA GLY A 365 -10.90 13.05 -8.70
C GLY A 365 -12.01 14.10 -8.55
N LYS A 366 -12.71 14.52 -9.61
CA LYS A 366 -13.92 15.35 -9.41
C LYS A 366 -14.95 14.56 -8.59
N GLY A 367 -15.09 14.89 -7.31
CA GLY A 367 -15.99 14.23 -6.36
C GLY A 367 -15.32 13.36 -5.28
N SER A 368 -14.00 13.37 -5.10
CA SER A 368 -13.34 12.54 -4.08
C SER A 368 -13.71 12.92 -2.63
N ASP A 369 -14.19 14.14 -2.37
CA ASP A 369 -14.82 14.57 -1.11
C ASP A 369 -16.02 13.68 -0.70
N GLN A 370 -16.61 12.95 -1.66
CA GLN A 370 -17.74 12.04 -1.43
C GLN A 370 -17.28 10.67 -0.89
N VAL A 371 -15.99 10.34 -1.00
CA VAL A 371 -15.44 9.08 -0.51
C VAL A 371 -15.03 9.26 0.95
N LEU A 372 -15.72 8.58 1.85
CA LEU A 372 -15.53 8.67 3.29
C LEU A 372 -14.90 7.41 3.87
N PRO A 373 -14.08 7.56 4.92
CA PRO A 373 -13.26 6.46 5.41
C PRO A 373 -14.04 5.36 6.11
N THR A 374 -13.64 4.12 5.88
CA THR A 374 -14.14 2.94 6.59
C THR A 374 -12.98 2.16 7.18
N SER A 375 -13.20 1.47 8.29
CA SER A 375 -12.13 0.65 8.86
C SER A 375 -11.72 -0.50 7.92
N GLY A 376 -10.41 -0.76 7.87
CA GLY A 376 -9.82 -1.90 7.16
C GLY A 376 -9.79 -3.20 7.99
N ALA A 377 -10.28 -3.17 9.24
CA ALA A 377 -10.11 -4.24 10.20
C ALA A 377 -10.58 -5.60 9.68
N ASN A 378 -9.69 -6.60 9.73
CA ASN A 378 -9.96 -7.99 9.35
C ASN A 378 -10.54 -8.17 7.92
N ASN A 379 -10.20 -7.27 6.99
CA ASN A 379 -10.68 -7.30 5.61
C ASN A 379 -12.22 -7.19 5.48
N ASN A 380 -12.88 -6.51 6.42
CA ASN A 380 -14.33 -6.35 6.48
C ASN A 380 -14.82 -5.00 5.95
N CYS A 381 -14.01 -4.28 5.17
CA CYS A 381 -14.33 -2.95 4.67
C CYS A 381 -15.70 -2.86 3.94
N LEU A 382 -16.17 -3.94 3.28
CA LEU A 382 -17.53 -3.98 2.71
C LEU A 382 -18.63 -3.78 3.77
N PHE A 383 -18.58 -4.53 4.87
CA PHE A 383 -19.58 -4.44 5.94
C PHE A 383 -19.52 -3.10 6.64
N HIS A 384 -18.31 -2.55 6.83
CA HIS A 384 -18.13 -1.19 7.34
C HIS A 384 -18.68 -0.13 6.38
N ALA A 385 -18.50 -0.30 5.07
CA ALA A 385 -19.04 0.61 4.06
C ALA A 385 -20.57 0.57 3.98
N ILE A 386 -21.21 -0.57 4.24
CA ILE A 386 -22.68 -0.71 4.22
C ILE A 386 -23.30 -0.30 5.55
N HIS A 387 -22.87 -0.91 6.66
CA HIS A 387 -23.52 -0.80 7.97
C HIS A 387 -22.76 0.04 9.00
N GLY A 388 -21.58 0.54 8.65
CA GLY A 388 -20.77 1.30 9.60
C GLY A 388 -21.46 2.56 10.10
N VAL A 389 -21.21 2.87 11.36
CA VAL A 389 -21.55 4.15 12.00
C VAL A 389 -20.27 4.97 12.13
N LEU A 390 -20.37 6.28 11.94
CA LEU A 390 -19.21 7.17 12.03
C LEU A 390 -18.71 7.26 13.48
N GLN A 391 -17.48 6.78 13.72
CA GLN A 391 -16.81 6.80 15.02
C GLN A 391 -15.40 7.37 14.83
N GLY A 392 -15.10 8.50 15.49
CA GLY A 392 -13.79 9.14 15.36
C GLY A 392 -13.44 9.54 13.92
N GLY A 393 -14.44 9.83 13.08
CA GLY A 393 -14.23 10.17 11.68
C GLY A 393 -14.14 8.98 10.72
N ILE A 394 -14.20 7.73 11.20
CA ILE A 394 -14.15 6.51 10.39
C ILE A 394 -15.44 5.72 10.56
N TYR A 395 -15.99 5.18 9.46
CA TYR A 395 -17.16 4.30 9.52
C TYR A 395 -16.75 2.90 10.02
N VAL A 396 -17.31 2.50 11.16
CA VAL A 396 -17.04 1.22 11.81
C VAL A 396 -18.35 0.50 12.13
N ASP A 397 -18.37 -0.81 11.87
CA ASP A 397 -19.46 -1.71 12.25
C ASP A 397 -18.88 -2.76 13.20
N ALA A 398 -19.23 -2.66 14.48
CA ALA A 398 -18.76 -3.60 15.51
C ALA A 398 -19.17 -5.06 15.20
N ASN A 399 -20.24 -5.26 14.42
CA ASN A 399 -20.76 -6.57 14.07
C ASN A 399 -20.29 -7.06 12.68
N ALA A 400 -19.34 -6.37 12.04
CA ALA A 400 -18.84 -6.76 10.73
C ALA A 400 -18.32 -8.23 10.67
N PRO A 401 -17.57 -8.75 11.67
CA PRO A 401 -17.20 -10.16 11.68
C PRO A 401 -18.40 -11.11 11.76
N ALA A 402 -19.43 -10.77 12.54
CA ALA A 402 -20.63 -11.58 12.67
C ALA A 402 -21.43 -11.61 11.36
N LYS A 403 -21.52 -10.48 10.65
CA LYS A 403 -22.16 -10.40 9.32
C LYS A 403 -21.43 -11.24 8.27
N ARG A 404 -20.09 -11.20 8.25
CA ARG A 404 -19.29 -12.12 7.43
C ARG A 404 -19.60 -13.59 7.74
N ASN A 405 -19.65 -13.93 9.03
CA ASN A 405 -19.93 -15.30 9.44
C ASN A 405 -21.34 -15.75 9.03
N ALA A 406 -22.33 -14.86 9.13
CA ALA A 406 -23.70 -15.12 8.68
C ALA A 406 -23.75 -15.39 7.17
N MET A 407 -23.19 -14.49 6.35
CA MET A 407 -23.07 -14.66 4.90
C MET A 407 -22.36 -15.98 4.53
N THR A 408 -21.28 -16.31 5.25
CA THR A 408 -20.53 -17.55 5.03
C THR A 408 -21.35 -18.79 5.39
N THR A 409 -22.09 -18.74 6.50
CA THR A 409 -22.95 -19.85 6.97
C THR A 409 -24.06 -20.13 5.96
N GLU A 410 -24.66 -19.07 5.43
CA GLU A 410 -25.67 -19.18 4.39
C GLU A 410 -25.12 -19.83 3.13
N LEU A 411 -23.95 -19.39 2.65
CA LEU A 411 -23.27 -20.00 1.51
C LEU A 411 -22.91 -21.49 1.74
N GLN A 412 -22.56 -21.87 2.97
CA GLN A 412 -22.31 -23.29 3.31
C GLN A 412 -23.58 -24.15 3.23
N GLY A 413 -24.76 -23.53 3.33
CA GLY A 413 -26.06 -24.19 3.17
C GLY A 413 -26.37 -24.61 1.74
N TYR A 414 -25.79 -23.96 0.73
CA TYR A 414 -26.02 -24.27 -0.68
C TYR A 414 -25.21 -25.50 -1.11
N LYS A 415 -25.77 -26.70 -0.99
CA LYS A 415 -25.12 -27.97 -1.39
C LYS A 415 -25.71 -28.58 -2.66
N THR A 416 -26.86 -28.08 -3.06
CA THR A 416 -27.66 -28.43 -4.25
C THR A 416 -28.24 -27.15 -4.87
N GLU A 417 -28.73 -27.25 -6.11
CA GLU A 417 -29.39 -26.12 -6.78
C GLU A 417 -30.69 -25.76 -6.10
N GLU A 418 -31.44 -26.75 -5.59
CA GLU A 418 -32.70 -26.54 -4.87
C GLU A 418 -32.51 -25.82 -3.52
N GLU A 419 -31.33 -25.96 -2.90
CA GLU A 419 -30.98 -25.25 -1.67
C GLU A 419 -30.47 -23.82 -1.93
N MET A 420 -30.11 -23.48 -3.17
CA MET A 420 -29.80 -22.10 -3.55
C MET A 420 -31.12 -21.35 -3.78
N PRO A 421 -31.37 -20.20 -3.11
CA PRO A 421 -32.62 -19.49 -3.29
C PRO A 421 -32.82 -19.16 -4.76
N ASN A 422 -34.04 -19.37 -5.25
CA ASN A 422 -34.43 -19.05 -6.62
C ASN A 422 -34.56 -17.52 -6.86
N THR A 423 -33.87 -16.71 -6.07
CA THR A 423 -33.74 -15.27 -6.28
C THR A 423 -32.87 -15.06 -7.52
N PRO A 424 -33.42 -14.46 -8.59
CA PRO A 424 -32.64 -14.15 -9.79
C PRO A 424 -31.39 -13.35 -9.40
N GLY A 425 -30.20 -13.86 -9.73
CA GLY A 425 -28.93 -13.17 -9.48
C GLY A 425 -27.98 -13.84 -8.46
N ILE A 426 -28.46 -14.62 -7.49
CA ILE A 426 -27.57 -15.26 -6.48
C ILE A 426 -26.55 -16.20 -7.16
N ARG A 427 -27.03 -17.07 -8.06
CA ARG A 427 -26.19 -17.97 -8.86
C ARG A 427 -25.13 -17.19 -9.65
N ALA A 428 -25.54 -16.14 -10.35
CA ALA A 428 -24.65 -15.33 -11.18
C ALA A 428 -23.59 -14.60 -10.35
N ALA A 429 -23.97 -14.05 -9.19
CA ALA A 429 -23.06 -13.36 -8.27
C ALA A 429 -22.02 -14.31 -7.66
N ILE A 430 -22.44 -15.53 -7.27
CA ILE A 430 -21.52 -16.59 -6.80
C ILE A 430 -20.53 -16.98 -7.90
N LEU A 431 -21.02 -17.33 -9.09
CA LEU A 431 -20.16 -17.76 -10.20
C LEU A 431 -19.19 -16.66 -10.63
N SER A 432 -19.64 -15.40 -10.72
CA SER A 432 -18.78 -14.26 -11.07
C SER A 432 -17.69 -14.01 -10.01
N SER A 433 -18.03 -14.15 -8.73
CA SER A 433 -17.06 -14.05 -7.63
C SER A 433 -16.06 -15.21 -7.64
N MET A 434 -16.50 -16.42 -7.98
CA MET A 434 -15.63 -17.59 -8.15
C MET A 434 -14.69 -17.43 -9.35
N ILE A 435 -15.15 -16.87 -10.48
CA ILE A 435 -14.28 -16.57 -11.64
C ILE A 435 -13.17 -15.62 -11.21
N ASN A 436 -13.50 -14.57 -10.46
CA ASN A 436 -12.51 -13.67 -9.88
C ASN A 436 -11.56 -14.40 -8.93
N GLN A 437 -12.05 -15.30 -8.06
CA GLN A 437 -11.19 -16.04 -7.16
C GLN A 437 -10.22 -17.01 -7.86
N PHE A 438 -10.68 -17.68 -8.91
CA PHE A 438 -9.96 -18.80 -9.53
C PHE A 438 -9.35 -18.47 -10.88
N SER A 439 -9.29 -17.20 -11.27
CA SER A 439 -8.66 -16.72 -12.50
C SER A 439 -7.25 -17.25 -12.81
N GLY A 440 -6.48 -17.61 -11.77
CA GLY A 440 -5.13 -18.17 -11.88
C GLY A 440 -5.12 -19.66 -12.23
N GLN A 441 -6.30 -20.29 -12.24
CA GLN A 441 -6.57 -21.71 -12.48
C GLN A 441 -7.44 -21.81 -13.76
N PRO A 442 -6.83 -22.00 -14.95
CA PRO A 442 -7.54 -21.89 -16.23
C PRO A 442 -8.68 -22.89 -16.40
N THR A 443 -8.52 -24.13 -15.93
CA THR A 443 -9.53 -25.20 -16.04
C THR A 443 -10.78 -24.85 -15.22
N GLU A 444 -10.58 -24.45 -13.97
CA GLU A 444 -11.61 -24.00 -13.04
C GLU A 444 -12.32 -22.75 -13.57
N SER A 445 -11.55 -21.77 -14.06
CA SER A 445 -12.11 -20.55 -14.65
C SER A 445 -12.96 -20.84 -15.88
N LEU A 446 -12.52 -21.73 -16.78
CA LEU A 446 -13.28 -22.11 -17.97
C LEU A 446 -14.59 -22.82 -17.60
N MET A 447 -14.55 -23.72 -16.62
CA MET A 447 -15.76 -24.38 -16.10
C MET A 447 -16.75 -23.35 -15.56
N LEU A 448 -16.31 -22.40 -14.75
CA LEU A 448 -17.16 -21.37 -14.17
C LEU A 448 -17.76 -20.41 -15.23
N ASN A 449 -16.99 -20.04 -16.25
CA ASN A 449 -17.50 -19.23 -17.36
C ASN A 449 -18.60 -19.96 -18.15
N ARG A 450 -18.46 -21.27 -18.38
CA ARG A 450 -19.51 -22.07 -19.02
C ARG A 450 -20.78 -22.11 -18.17
N LEU A 451 -20.63 -22.42 -16.88
CA LEU A 451 -21.74 -22.40 -15.92
C LEU A 451 -22.40 -21.02 -15.85
N LEU A 452 -21.66 -19.92 -15.94
CA LEU A 452 -22.25 -18.59 -15.95
C LEU A 452 -23.07 -18.31 -17.24
N ALA A 453 -22.67 -18.90 -18.37
CA ALA A 453 -23.28 -18.67 -19.67
C ALA A 453 -24.52 -19.53 -19.95
N ASP A 454 -24.79 -20.56 -19.15
CA ASP A 454 -25.94 -21.45 -19.30
C ASP A 454 -26.63 -21.78 -17.97
N ASP A 455 -27.82 -22.38 -18.05
CA ASP A 455 -28.64 -22.78 -16.88
C ASP A 455 -28.30 -24.19 -16.37
N THR A 456 -27.11 -24.71 -16.67
CA THR A 456 -26.70 -26.02 -16.15
C THR A 456 -26.56 -25.95 -14.63
N ASP A 457 -27.15 -26.92 -13.93
CA ASP A 457 -26.96 -27.09 -12.48
C ASP A 457 -25.46 -27.18 -12.15
N PRO A 458 -24.90 -26.17 -11.44
CA PRO A 458 -23.49 -26.16 -11.09
C PRO A 458 -23.10 -27.37 -10.22
N PHE A 459 -23.98 -27.84 -9.32
CA PHE A 459 -23.69 -28.93 -8.40
C PHE A 459 -23.69 -30.32 -9.05
N LYS A 460 -24.28 -30.45 -10.26
CA LYS A 460 -24.15 -31.65 -11.10
C LYS A 460 -22.86 -31.66 -11.93
N THR A 461 -22.16 -30.52 -12.04
CA THR A 461 -20.92 -30.41 -12.81
C THR A 461 -19.72 -30.97 -12.06
N LYS A 462 -18.96 -31.86 -12.71
CA LYS A 462 -17.79 -32.53 -12.13
C LYS A 462 -16.77 -31.50 -11.62
N GLY A 463 -16.43 -31.59 -10.34
CA GLY A 463 -15.43 -30.74 -9.69
C GLY A 463 -15.97 -29.44 -9.08
N PHE A 464 -17.19 -29.00 -9.44
CA PHE A 464 -17.77 -27.76 -8.93
C PHE A 464 -17.93 -27.78 -7.41
N LYS A 465 -18.47 -28.85 -6.82
CA LYS A 465 -18.66 -28.98 -5.35
C LYS A 465 -17.37 -28.72 -4.56
N ALA A 466 -16.25 -29.29 -5.01
CA ALA A 466 -14.95 -29.09 -4.37
C ALA A 466 -14.44 -27.65 -4.56
N LEU A 467 -14.67 -27.06 -5.74
CA LEU A 467 -14.30 -25.68 -6.04
C LEU A 467 -15.12 -24.67 -5.21
N TYR A 468 -16.42 -24.89 -5.09
CA TYR A 468 -17.34 -24.10 -4.27
C TYR A 468 -16.96 -24.17 -2.78
N ALA A 469 -16.65 -25.35 -2.25
CA ALA A 469 -16.18 -25.49 -0.88
C ALA A 469 -14.89 -24.67 -0.62
N ARG A 470 -13.94 -24.66 -1.58
CA ARG A 470 -12.72 -23.82 -1.50
C ARG A 470 -13.05 -22.32 -1.54
N TYR A 471 -14.02 -21.92 -2.34
CA TYR A 471 -14.51 -20.54 -2.42
C TYR A 471 -15.06 -20.08 -1.07
N VAL A 472 -16.01 -20.83 -0.50
CA VAL A 472 -16.63 -20.51 0.79
C VAL A 472 -15.62 -20.53 1.94
N ALA A 473 -14.73 -21.53 1.98
CA ALA A 473 -13.67 -21.59 2.99
C ALA A 473 -12.71 -20.40 2.93
N SER A 474 -12.50 -19.81 1.74
CA SER A 474 -11.65 -18.63 1.58
C SER A 474 -12.31 -17.38 2.17
N ILE A 475 -13.62 -17.21 1.98
CA ILE A 475 -14.41 -16.12 2.60
C ILE A 475 -14.36 -16.28 4.12
N ALA A 476 -14.63 -17.48 4.63
CA ALA A 476 -14.54 -17.83 6.05
C ALA A 476 -13.15 -17.52 6.64
N GLY A 477 -12.09 -17.79 5.86
CA GLY A 477 -10.70 -17.50 6.23
C GLY A 477 -10.34 -16.01 6.29
N GLY A 478 -11.26 -15.14 5.85
CA GLY A 478 -11.16 -13.69 5.97
C GLY A 478 -10.44 -13.00 4.80
N ARG A 479 -10.55 -13.52 3.58
CA ARG A 479 -10.02 -12.83 2.38
C ARG A 479 -10.78 -11.52 2.10
N MET A 480 -10.21 -10.61 1.32
CA MET A 480 -10.97 -9.46 0.79
C MET A 480 -12.16 -9.94 -0.06
N LEU A 481 -13.27 -9.21 -0.01
CA LEU A 481 -14.49 -9.55 -0.74
C LEU A 481 -14.49 -8.91 -2.14
N TYR A 482 -14.96 -9.64 -3.16
CA TYR A 482 -15.05 -9.14 -4.54
C TYR A 482 -16.33 -8.33 -4.78
N VAL A 483 -16.38 -7.58 -5.88
CA VAL A 483 -17.53 -6.73 -6.25
C VAL A 483 -18.85 -7.50 -6.22
N HIS A 484 -18.90 -8.68 -6.85
CA HIS A 484 -20.12 -9.50 -6.89
C HIS A 484 -20.45 -10.18 -5.54
N GLU A 485 -19.57 -10.11 -4.53
CA GLU A 485 -19.93 -10.47 -3.16
C GLU A 485 -20.69 -9.35 -2.44
N ALA A 486 -20.51 -8.09 -2.86
CA ALA A 486 -21.38 -7.00 -2.43
C ALA A 486 -22.79 -7.16 -3.01
N GLU A 487 -22.89 -7.56 -4.28
CA GLU A 487 -24.17 -7.91 -4.92
C GLU A 487 -24.86 -9.09 -4.23
N LEU A 488 -24.12 -10.18 -4.01
CA LEU A 488 -24.61 -11.34 -3.28
C LEU A 488 -25.12 -10.96 -1.89
N TYR A 489 -24.36 -10.16 -1.15
CA TYR A 489 -24.75 -9.73 0.19
C TYR A 489 -26.02 -8.87 0.19
N ALA A 490 -26.18 -8.01 -0.82
CA ALA A 490 -27.38 -7.20 -1.04
C ALA A 490 -28.62 -8.05 -1.37
N LEU A 491 -28.46 -9.11 -2.17
CA LEU A 491 -29.53 -10.06 -2.49
C LEU A 491 -29.96 -10.88 -1.26
N MET A 492 -28.99 -11.36 -0.47
CA MET A 492 -29.26 -12.19 0.72
C MET A 492 -29.97 -11.42 1.86
N ASN A 493 -29.79 -10.10 1.92
CA ASN A 493 -30.26 -9.27 3.03
C ASN A 493 -31.31 -8.24 2.60
N ASP A 494 -31.83 -8.37 1.38
CA ASP A 494 -32.94 -7.59 0.83
C ASP A 494 -32.74 -6.06 0.91
N PHE A 495 -31.59 -5.58 0.44
CA PHE A 495 -31.33 -4.14 0.29
C PHE A 495 -30.67 -3.82 -1.05
N THR A 496 -30.73 -2.55 -1.46
CA THR A 496 -30.06 -2.03 -2.65
C THR A 496 -28.67 -1.51 -2.30
N VAL A 497 -27.69 -1.79 -3.15
CA VAL A 497 -26.36 -1.16 -3.10
C VAL A 497 -26.12 -0.35 -4.36
N VAL A 498 -25.80 0.93 -4.20
CA VAL A 498 -25.25 1.77 -5.27
C VAL A 498 -23.74 1.79 -5.10
N LEU A 499 -23.06 1.02 -5.95
CA LEU A 499 -21.60 0.92 -6.01
C LEU A 499 -21.04 2.01 -6.92
N ARG A 500 -20.24 2.91 -6.36
CA ARG A 500 -19.48 3.94 -7.09
C ARG A 500 -18.06 3.47 -7.32
N TYR A 501 -17.51 3.69 -8.50
CA TYR A 501 -16.15 3.29 -8.83
C TYR A 501 -15.55 4.23 -9.89
N PRO A 502 -14.23 4.46 -9.87
CA PRO A 502 -13.59 5.33 -10.84
C PRO A 502 -13.52 4.64 -12.20
N VAL A 503 -13.91 5.34 -13.26
CA VAL A 503 -13.69 4.94 -14.66
C VAL A 503 -13.22 6.11 -15.51
N GLY A 504 -12.05 5.99 -16.14
CA GLY A 504 -11.55 6.97 -17.12
C GLY A 504 -11.51 8.42 -16.63
N GLY A 505 -11.31 8.63 -15.32
CA GLY A 505 -11.27 9.96 -14.71
C GLY A 505 -12.59 10.48 -14.11
N ALA A 506 -13.67 9.70 -14.12
CA ALA A 506 -14.96 10.06 -13.52
C ALA A 506 -15.55 8.91 -12.68
N TYR A 507 -16.41 9.21 -11.72
CA TYR A 507 -17.11 8.16 -10.95
C TYR A 507 -18.32 7.64 -11.72
N GLN A 508 -18.31 6.34 -12.01
CA GLN A 508 -19.47 5.60 -12.53
C GLN A 508 -20.23 4.95 -11.38
N SER A 509 -21.45 4.47 -11.67
CA SER A 509 -22.25 3.72 -10.72
C SER A 509 -22.80 2.43 -11.31
N MET A 510 -22.84 1.41 -10.48
CA MET A 510 -23.57 0.17 -10.69
C MET A 510 -24.55 -0.02 -9.52
N THR A 511 -25.75 -0.52 -9.80
CA THR A 511 -26.76 -0.77 -8.77
C THR A 511 -26.99 -2.26 -8.63
N PHE A 512 -26.81 -2.78 -7.42
CA PHE A 512 -27.12 -4.16 -7.05
C PHE A 512 -28.45 -4.23 -6.32
N ASN A 513 -29.23 -5.27 -6.63
CA ASN A 513 -30.57 -5.51 -6.08
C ASN A 513 -31.44 -4.24 -6.04
N PRO A 514 -31.73 -3.60 -7.19
CA PRO A 514 -32.47 -2.34 -7.24
C PRO A 514 -33.93 -2.51 -6.76
N GLY A 515 -34.52 -1.43 -6.24
CA GLY A 515 -35.95 -1.37 -5.88
C GLY A 515 -36.27 -1.71 -4.43
N GLN A 516 -35.26 -1.96 -3.60
CA GLN A 516 -35.47 -2.26 -2.18
C GLN A 516 -35.64 -0.98 -1.35
N ALA A 517 -36.37 -1.10 -0.23
CA ALA A 517 -36.65 0.03 0.65
C ALA A 517 -35.39 0.65 1.26
N THR A 518 -34.39 -0.18 1.55
CA THR A 518 -33.10 0.26 2.10
C THR A 518 -32.07 0.36 0.99
N THR A 519 -31.43 1.52 0.85
CA THR A 519 -30.35 1.75 -0.14
C THR A 519 -29.07 2.20 0.54
N TYR A 520 -27.95 1.55 0.21
CA TYR A 520 -26.61 1.93 0.67
C TYR A 520 -25.76 2.43 -0.50
N ASN A 521 -25.10 3.57 -0.31
CA ASN A 521 -24.14 4.11 -1.26
C ASN A 521 -22.72 3.81 -0.78
N ILE A 522 -21.96 3.08 -1.59
CA ILE A 522 -20.58 2.70 -1.27
C ILE A 522 -19.65 2.99 -2.44
N PHE A 523 -18.39 3.18 -2.15
CA PHE A 523 -17.31 3.34 -3.12
C PHE A 523 -16.47 2.06 -3.19
N HIS A 524 -15.95 1.73 -4.36
CA HIS A 524 -15.05 0.60 -4.57
C HIS A 524 -13.87 0.96 -5.47
N GLN A 525 -12.68 0.58 -5.03
CA GLN A 525 -11.45 0.58 -5.82
C GLN A 525 -10.65 -0.68 -5.55
N ALA A 526 -10.11 -1.31 -6.60
CA ALA A 526 -9.36 -2.58 -6.51
C ALA A 526 -10.10 -3.67 -5.72
N LEU A 527 -9.81 -3.83 -4.42
CA LEU A 527 -10.48 -4.76 -3.50
C LEU A 527 -11.09 -4.06 -2.27
N HIS A 528 -11.00 -2.74 -2.21
CA HIS A 528 -11.33 -1.94 -1.04
C HIS A 528 -12.66 -1.23 -1.22
N TYR A 529 -13.46 -1.22 -0.15
CA TYR A 529 -14.72 -0.52 -0.08
C TYR A 529 -14.62 0.63 0.91
N SER A 530 -15.25 1.75 0.58
CA SER A 530 -15.39 2.93 1.43
C SER A 530 -16.85 3.41 1.41
N ARG A 531 -17.23 4.27 2.34
CA ARG A 531 -18.57 4.87 2.33
C ARG A 531 -18.61 5.94 1.23
N TRP A 532 -19.74 6.04 0.53
CA TRP A 532 -19.99 7.15 -0.39
C TRP A 532 -21.08 8.06 0.17
N GLN A 533 -20.79 9.35 0.28
CA GLN A 533 -21.77 10.39 0.63
C GLN A 533 -22.19 11.14 -0.63
N ALA A 534 -23.49 11.14 -0.93
CA ALA A 534 -24.03 11.98 -1.99
C ALA A 534 -23.72 13.47 -1.68
N ALA A 535 -23.29 14.20 -2.71
CA ALA A 535 -22.99 15.64 -2.59
C ALA A 535 -24.26 16.46 -2.34
#